data_AF-A0A1Z8VVT5-F1
#
_entry.id   AF-A0A1Z8VVT5-F1
#
_cell.length_a   1.000
_cell.length_b   1.000
_cell.length_c   1.000
_cell.angle_alpha   90.00
_cell.angle_beta   90.00
_cell.angle_gamma   90.00
#
_symmetry.space_group_name_H-M   'P 1'
#
loop_
_entity.id
_entity.type
_entity.pdbx_description
1 polymer ?
#
loop_
_entity_poly.entity_id
_entity_poly.type
_entity_poly.pdbx_seq_one_letter_code
_entity_poly.pdbx_strand_id
1 'polypeptide(L)' 'MALNKNNPNARGAKQQDKTYNGKPIKPVLYVGNWIGQGKYMAAQADDGKLIKDSRGKPIPYAAF' A
#
# COMPACT_ATOMS: atom_id res chain seq x y z
N MET A 1 -13.06 -0.15 30.53
CA MET A 1 -12.14 -0.88 29.62
C MET A 1 -11.18 0.14 29.01
N ALA A 2 -9.92 0.17 29.44
CA ALA A 2 -8.94 1.15 28.96
C ALA A 2 -8.41 0.72 27.58
N LEU A 3 -8.63 1.56 26.56
CA LEU A 3 -8.00 1.39 25.24
C LEU A 3 -6.52 1.77 25.36
N ASN A 4 -5.66 0.79 25.68
CA ASN A 4 -4.22 0.97 25.62
C ASN A 4 -3.80 1.14 24.14
N LYS A 5 -3.09 2.24 23.82
CA LYS A 5 -2.55 2.53 22.47
C LYS A 5 -1.69 1.40 21.91
N ASN A 6 -1.20 0.51 22.77
CA ASN A 6 -0.34 -0.61 22.40
C ASN A 6 -1.07 -1.96 22.29
N ASN A 7 -2.40 -2.01 22.35
CA ASN A 7 -3.13 -3.27 22.25
C ASN A 7 -3.05 -3.84 20.81
N PRO A 8 -2.35 -4.97 20.57
CA PRO A 8 -2.26 -5.56 19.24
C PRO A 8 -3.61 -6.04 18.70
N ASN A 9 -4.55 -6.40 19.57
CA ASN A 9 -5.90 -6.83 19.19
C ASN A 9 -6.79 -5.66 18.74
N ALA A 10 -6.38 -4.41 19.01
CA ALA A 10 -7.05 -3.22 18.52
C ALA A 10 -6.54 -2.78 17.13
N ARG A 11 -5.52 -3.47 16.58
CA ARG A 11 -5.07 -3.25 15.19
C ARG A 11 -6.16 -3.76 14.25
N GLY A 12 -6.99 -2.84 13.76
CA GLY A 12 -8.11 -3.18 12.89
C GLY A 12 -7.66 -3.80 11.55
N ALA A 13 -8.61 -4.34 10.81
CA ALA A 13 -8.41 -5.00 9.51
C ALA A 13 -7.59 -4.18 8.48
N LYS A 14 -7.47 -2.86 8.67
CA LYS A 14 -6.64 -1.97 7.84
C LYS A 14 -5.13 -2.21 7.96
N GLN A 15 -4.68 -2.91 9.00
CA GLN A 15 -3.28 -3.31 9.19
C GLN A 15 -3.06 -4.81 8.89
N GLN A 16 -3.93 -5.42 8.09
CA GLN A 16 -3.65 -6.74 7.53
C GLN A 16 -2.61 -6.60 6.41
N ASP A 17 -1.70 -7.57 6.35
CA ASP A 17 -0.72 -7.66 5.28
C ASP A 17 -1.46 -7.88 3.96
N LYS A 18 -1.45 -6.84 3.13
CA LYS A 18 -2.05 -6.91 1.80
C LYS A 18 -1.19 -7.78 0.91
N THR A 19 -1.84 -8.59 0.08
CA THR A 19 -1.16 -9.45 -0.89
C THR A 19 -1.65 -9.13 -2.30
N TYR A 20 -0.73 -9.20 -3.26
CA TYR A 20 -1.03 -9.11 -4.68
C TYR A 20 -0.44 -10.32 -5.38
N ASN A 21 -1.27 -11.06 -6.12
CA ASN A 21 -0.88 -12.28 -6.81
C ASN A 21 -0.19 -13.31 -5.86
N GLY A 22 -0.70 -13.44 -4.64
CA GLY A 22 -0.13 -14.33 -3.60
C GLY A 22 1.17 -13.85 -2.96
N LYS A 23 1.70 -12.67 -3.35
CA LYS A 23 2.92 -12.09 -2.78
C LYS A 23 2.58 -10.92 -1.85
N PRO A 24 3.30 -10.74 -0.75
CA PRO A 24 3.11 -9.58 0.12
C PRO A 24 3.46 -8.28 -0.63
N ILE A 25 2.70 -7.22 -0.35
CA ILE A 25 2.94 -5.90 -0.90
C ILE A 25 3.20 -4.87 0.19
N LYS A 26 4.09 -3.92 -0.10
CA LYS A 26 4.48 -2.84 0.81
C LYS A 26 3.92 -1.50 0.32
N PRO A 27 3.44 -0.63 1.22
CA PRO A 27 3.12 0.73 0.85
C PRO A 27 4.41 1.52 0.61
N VAL A 28 4.55 2.14 -0.56
CA VAL A 28 5.66 3.04 -0.88
C VAL A 28 5.15 4.38 -1.39
N LEU A 29 5.86 5.44 -1.06
CA LEU A 29 5.52 6.77 -1.54
C LEU A 29 5.83 6.90 -3.03
N TYR A 30 4.79 7.08 -3.85
CA TYR A 30 4.92 7.42 -5.26
C TYR A 30 4.84 8.92 -5.48
N VAL A 31 5.79 9.47 -6.25
CA VAL A 31 5.88 10.89 -6.58
C VAL A 31 5.83 11.04 -8.10
N GLY A 32 4.64 11.20 -8.65
CA GLY A 32 4.38 11.38 -10.08
C GLY A 32 3.97 12.81 -10.46
N ASN A 33 4.31 13.80 -9.63
CA ASN A 33 3.90 15.20 -9.86
C ASN A 33 4.36 15.74 -11.22
N TRP A 34 5.59 15.37 -11.63
CA TRP A 34 6.18 15.76 -12.91
C TRP A 34 5.46 15.22 -14.14
N ILE A 35 4.67 14.16 -13.99
CA ILE A 35 3.90 13.53 -15.08
C ILE A 35 2.38 13.68 -14.87
N GLY A 36 1.95 14.60 -13.99
CA GLY A 36 0.53 14.87 -13.73
C GLY A 36 -0.22 13.79 -12.95
N GLN A 37 0.48 12.82 -12.35
CA GLN A 37 -0.15 11.72 -11.59
C GLN A 37 -0.29 12.01 -10.08
N GLY A 38 0.27 13.12 -9.61
CA GLY A 38 0.23 13.53 -8.20
C GLY A 38 1.13 12.69 -7.28
N LYS A 39 0.90 12.78 -5.97
CA LYS A 39 1.65 12.07 -4.92
C LYS A 39 0.70 11.22 -4.09
N TYR A 40 0.98 9.92 -3.97
CA TYR A 40 0.14 8.97 -3.21
C TYR A 40 0.93 7.76 -2.76
N MET A 41 0.35 6.94 -1.86
CA MET A 41 0.92 5.66 -1.47
C MET A 41 0.60 4.60 -2.53
N ALA A 42 1.60 4.14 -3.25
CA ALA A 42 1.48 3.05 -4.22
C ALA A 42 1.85 1.70 -3.58
N ALA A 43 1.37 0.61 -4.19
CA ALA A 43 1.79 -0.73 -3.81
C ALA A 43 3.10 -1.10 -4.50
N GLN A 44 4.04 -1.60 -3.69
CA GLN A 44 5.31 -2.18 -4.13
C GLN A 44 5.27 -3.68 -3.90
N ALA A 45 5.67 -4.45 -4.91
CA ALA A 45 5.91 -5.88 -4.74
C ALA A 45 7.20 -6.12 -3.94
N ASP A 46 7.38 -7.33 -3.43
CA ASP A 46 8.54 -7.68 -2.62
C ASP A 46 9.88 -7.57 -3.38
N ASP A 47 9.85 -7.65 -4.72
CA ASP A 47 11.01 -7.44 -5.59
C ASP A 47 11.42 -5.96 -5.76
N GLY A 48 10.74 -5.05 -5.05
CA GLY A 48 11.00 -3.61 -5.10
C GLY A 48 10.34 -2.90 -6.30
N LYS A 49 9.63 -3.62 -7.18
CA LYS A 49 8.93 -2.98 -8.30
C LYS A 49 7.56 -2.45 -7.87
N LEU A 50 7.17 -1.33 -8.46
CA LEU A 50 5.82 -0.80 -8.31
C LEU A 50 4.83 -1.67 -9.07
N ILE A 51 3.73 -2.02 -8.41
CA ILE A 51 2.61 -2.69 -9.06
C ILE A 51 1.85 -1.64 -9.87
N LYS A 52 1.75 -1.87 -11.18
CA LYS A 52 1.13 -0.96 -12.14
C LYS A 52 -0.09 -1.63 -12.76
N ASP A 53 -1.07 -0.82 -13.09
CA ASP A 53 -2.18 -1.21 -13.97
C ASP A 53 -1.67 -1.41 -15.41
N SER A 54 -2.50 -2.03 -16.25
CA SER A 54 -2.36 -2.18 -17.70
C SER A 54 -1.90 -0.91 -18.43
N ARG A 55 -2.26 0.27 -17.91
CA ARG A 55 -1.89 1.59 -18.44
C ARG A 55 -0.53 2.10 -17.94
N GLY A 56 0.23 1.31 -17.18
CA GLY A 56 1.52 1.68 -16.61
C GLY A 56 1.45 2.60 -15.39
N LYS A 57 0.25 2.92 -14.89
CA LYS A 57 0.05 3.75 -13.69
C LYS A 57 0.19 2.89 -12.42
N PRO A 58 0.99 3.31 -11.41
CA PRO A 58 1.07 2.60 -10.14
C PRO A 58 -0.29 2.51 -9.44
N ILE A 59 -0.61 1.35 -8.89
CA ILE A 59 -1.88 1.13 -8.18
C ILE A 59 -1.73 1.64 -6.74
N PRO A 60 -2.68 2.45 -6.22
CA PRO A 60 -2.66 2.87 -4.83
C PRO A 60 -2.70 1.69 -3.85
N TYR A 61 -1.87 1.72 -2.80
CA TYR A 61 -1.85 0.67 -1.77
C TYR A 61 -3.21 0.48 -1.08
N ALA A 62 -4.01 1.54 -1.00
CA ALA A 62 -5.35 1.50 -0.43
C ALA A 62 -6.36 0.67 -1.26
N ALA A 63 -6.07 0.39 -2.54
CA ALA A 63 -6.96 -0.34 -3.44
C ALA A 63 -6.82 -1.88 -3.37
N PHE A 64 -5.80 -2.38 -2.68
CA PHE A 64 -5.63 -3.80 -2.32
C PHE A 64 -6.31 -4.11 -1.00
#